data_AF-A0A7S3I7U3-F1
#
_entry.id   AF-A0A7S3I7U3-F1
#
_cell.length_a   1.000
_cell.length_b   1.000
_cell.length_c   1.000
_cell.angle_alpha   90.00
_cell.angle_beta   90.00
_cell.angle_gamma   90.00
#
_symmetry.space_group_name_H-M   'P 1'
#
loop_
_entity.id
_entity.type
_entity.pdbx_description
1 polymer ?
#
loop_
_entity_poly.entity_id
_entity_poly.type
_entity_poly.pdbx_seq_one_letter_code
_entity_poly.pdbx_strand_id
1 'polypeptide(L)'
;KANMVEKQIKDHSLHLKELLAKAMTNKADTIKELIDYLVLSHSSGHSELILERGIALIQTHPAYIKGKNFYIVEECFFAACELQQMEWAQFFLQMIRLEHPQSIKVMRLLAVFHEAKGEMDKAQ
;
A
#
# COMPACT_ATOMS: atom_id res chain seq x y z
N LYS A 1 -7.45 26.98 -8.08
CA LYS A 1 -8.62 26.74 -7.20
C LYS A 1 -8.93 25.25 -7.22
N ALA A 2 -8.47 24.50 -6.22
CA ALA A 2 -8.89 23.12 -5.99
C ALA A 2 -9.59 23.10 -4.62
N ASN A 3 -10.92 23.13 -4.64
CA ASN A 3 -11.75 22.80 -3.49
C ASN A 3 -11.80 21.28 -3.42
N MET A 4 -10.85 20.65 -2.74
CA MET A 4 -11.10 19.32 -2.18
C MET A 4 -11.79 19.56 -0.85
N VAL A 5 -13.10 19.33 -0.84
CA VAL A 5 -13.91 19.31 0.37
C VAL A 5 -13.33 18.21 1.25
N GLU A 6 -12.56 18.59 2.27
CA GLU A 6 -12.35 17.77 3.45
C GLU A 6 -13.73 17.52 4.07
N LYS A 7 -14.41 16.46 3.60
CA LYS A 7 -15.56 15.93 4.32
C LYS A 7 -14.99 15.43 5.64
N GLN A 8 -15.18 16.20 6.71
CA GLN A 8 -14.92 15.73 8.07
C GLN A 8 -15.71 14.44 8.28
N ILE A 9 -15.01 13.31 8.31
CA ILE A 9 -15.59 12.02 8.63
C ILE A 9 -15.90 12.06 10.11
N LYS A 10 -17.17 12.25 10.45
CA LYS A 10 -17.63 12.39 11.83
C LYS A 10 -17.52 11.08 12.63
N ASP A 11 -17.54 9.95 11.93
CA ASP A 11 -17.41 8.61 12.51
C ASP A 11 -16.49 7.74 11.63
N HIS A 12 -15.21 7.66 12.03
CA HIS A 12 -14.20 6.87 11.34
C HIS A 12 -14.55 5.37 11.29
N SER A 13 -15.20 4.84 12.33
CA SER A 13 -15.53 3.42 12.43
C SER A 13 -16.64 3.04 11.46
N LEU A 14 -17.70 3.86 11.40
CA LEU A 14 -18.78 3.65 10.44
C LEU A 14 -18.28 3.76 9.00
N HIS A 15 -17.50 4.80 8.70
CA HIS A 15 -16.99 5.01 7.34
C HIS A 15 -16.06 3.88 6.89
N LEU A 16 -15.16 3.42 7.77
CA LEU A 16 -14.29 2.28 7.47
C LEU A 16 -15.10 1.01 7.16
N LYS A 17 -16.16 0.72 7.93
CA LYS A 17 -17.05 -0.42 7.67
C LYS A 17 -17.71 -0.36 6.29
N GLU A 18 -18.16 0.82 5.87
CA GLU A 18 -18.75 1.02 4.54
C GLU A 18 -17.73 0.79 3.42
N LEU A 19 -16.52 1.33 3.58
CA LEU A 19 -15.44 1.14 2.60
C LEU A 19 -15.01 -0.32 2.50
N LEU A 20 -14.90 -1.02 3.64
CA LEU A 20 -14.62 -2.45 3.67
C LEU A 20 -15.68 -3.25 2.90
N ALA A 21 -16.97 -2.99 3.18
CA ALA A 21 -18.06 -3.67 2.48
C ALA A 21 -18.02 -3.45 0.96
N LYS A 22 -17.66 -2.24 0.50
CA LYS A 22 -17.47 -1.94 -0.93
C LYS A 22 -16.25 -2.64 -1.52
N ALA A 23 -15.12 -2.67 -0.80
CA ALA A 23 -13.88 -3.30 -1.25
C ALA A 23 -14.03 -4.83 -1.40
N MET A 24 -14.94 -5.46 -0.65
CA MET A 24 -15.28 -6.88 -0.80
C MET A 24 -15.86 -7.24 -2.18
N THR A 25 -16.29 -6.27 -2.99
CA THR A 25 -16.77 -6.51 -4.36
C THR A 25 -15.64 -6.77 -5.36
N ASN A 26 -14.38 -6.69 -4.93
CA ASN A 26 -13.18 -6.83 -5.77
C ASN A 26 -13.17 -5.91 -6.98
N LYS A 27 -13.83 -4.74 -6.92
CA LYS A 27 -13.71 -3.70 -7.94
C LYS A 27 -12.46 -2.86 -7.66
N ALA A 28 -11.68 -2.57 -8.70
CA ALA A 28 -10.40 -1.89 -8.54
C ALA A 28 -10.51 -0.53 -7.84
N ASP A 29 -11.47 0.30 -8.25
CA ASP A 29 -11.66 1.64 -7.67
C ASP A 29 -12.12 1.60 -6.22
N THR A 30 -12.91 0.61 -5.80
CA THR A 30 -13.38 0.51 -4.41
C THR A 30 -12.28 0.00 -3.48
N ILE A 31 -11.42 -0.90 -3.97
CA ILE A 31 -10.21 -1.29 -3.23
C ILE A 31 -9.26 -0.10 -3.10
N LYS A 32 -9.04 0.66 -4.19
CA LYS A 32 -8.21 1.87 -4.15
C LYS A 32 -8.76 2.90 -3.16
N GLU A 33 -10.07 3.16 -3.18
CA GLU A 33 -10.72 4.10 -2.25
C GLU A 33 -10.48 3.71 -0.79
N LEU A 34 -10.56 2.41 -0.47
CA LEU A 34 -10.22 1.91 0.85
C LEU A 34 -8.75 2.14 1.18
N ILE A 35 -7.81 1.77 0.31
CA ILE A 35 -6.37 1.94 0.56
C ILE A 35 -6.03 3.43 0.76
N ASP A 36 -6.56 4.32 -0.07
CA ASP A 36 -6.39 5.78 0.07
C ASP A 36 -6.85 6.26 1.44
N TYR A 37 -8.03 5.80 1.87
CA TYR A 37 -8.55 6.16 3.19
C TYR A 37 -7.65 5.68 4.32
N LEU A 38 -7.18 4.44 4.27
CA LEU A 38 -6.31 3.85 5.30
C LEU A 38 -4.95 4.54 5.39
N VAL A 39 -4.38 4.94 4.25
CA VAL A 39 -3.11 5.69 4.19
C VAL A 39 -3.30 7.09 4.77
N LEU A 40 -4.40 7.77 4.44
CA LEU A 40 -4.69 9.12 4.92
C LEU A 40 -5.13 9.18 6.40
N SER A 41 -5.73 8.12 6.92
CA SER A 41 -6.20 8.11 8.31
C SER A 41 -5.07 8.04 9.34
N HIS A 42 -3.83 7.75 8.91
CA HIS A 42 -2.61 7.67 9.73
C HIS A 42 -2.75 6.85 11.02
N SER A 43 -3.74 5.96 11.10
CA SER A 43 -3.98 5.08 12.23
C SER A 43 -3.05 3.88 12.10
N SER A 44 -2.15 3.72 13.08
CA SER A 44 -1.35 2.50 13.24
C SER A 44 -2.27 1.29 13.29
N GLY A 45 -2.02 0.28 12.45
CA GLY A 45 -2.79 -0.97 12.44
C GLY A 45 -3.68 -1.22 11.22
N HIS A 46 -3.45 -0.55 10.10
CA HIS A 46 -4.14 -0.85 8.83
C HIS A 46 -3.32 -1.64 7.82
N SER A 47 -2.09 -1.99 8.17
CA SER A 47 -1.16 -2.72 7.32
C SER A 47 -1.72 -4.07 6.88
N GLU A 48 -2.48 -4.77 7.73
CA GLU A 48 -3.14 -6.03 7.35
C GLU A 48 -4.15 -5.83 6.21
N LEU A 49 -4.98 -4.79 6.31
CA LEU A 49 -5.99 -4.49 5.29
C LEU A 49 -5.37 -3.96 4.00
N ILE A 50 -4.35 -3.09 4.10
CA ILE A 50 -3.59 -2.59 2.94
C ILE A 50 -2.96 -3.76 2.20
N LEU A 51 -2.31 -4.68 2.93
CA LEU A 51 -1.65 -5.83 2.34
C LEU A 51 -2.65 -6.80 1.71
N GLU A 52 -3.68 -7.22 2.46
CA GLU A 52 -4.69 -8.17 1.98
C GLU A 52 -5.38 -7.65 0.71
N ARG A 53 -5.86 -6.40 0.76
CA ARG A 53 -6.64 -5.82 -0.35
C ARG A 53 -5.75 -5.44 -1.52
N GLY A 54 -4.53 -4.99 -1.26
CA GLY A 54 -3.55 -4.73 -2.30
C GLY A 54 -3.14 -5.98 -3.07
N ILE A 55 -2.90 -7.10 -2.38
CA ILE A 55 -2.66 -8.40 -3.03
C ILE A 55 -3.85 -8.79 -3.89
N ALA A 56 -5.08 -8.70 -3.36
CA ALA A 56 -6.29 -9.00 -4.11
C ALA A 56 -6.40 -8.13 -5.37
N LEU A 57 -6.09 -6.83 -5.27
CA LEU A 57 -6.10 -5.91 -6.40
C LEU A 57 -5.07 -6.28 -7.47
N ILE A 58 -3.84 -6.61 -7.07
CA ILE A 58 -2.76 -7.00 -8.00
C ILE A 58 -3.11 -8.31 -8.72
N GLN A 59 -3.68 -9.27 -8.01
CA GLN A 59 -4.06 -10.58 -8.57
C GLN A 59 -5.26 -10.48 -9.54
N THR A 60 -6.25 -9.64 -9.22
CA THR A 60 -7.49 -9.55 -9.99
C THR A 60 -7.48 -8.46 -11.07
N HIS A 61 -6.75 -7.37 -10.86
CA HIS A 61 -6.67 -6.21 -11.76
C HIS A 61 -5.23 -5.74 -12.00
N PRO A 62 -4.31 -6.58 -12.49
CA PRO A 62 -2.90 -6.22 -12.64
C PRO A 62 -2.68 -5.00 -13.57
N ALA A 63 -3.54 -4.80 -14.56
CA ALA A 63 -3.48 -3.65 -15.45
C ALA A 63 -3.80 -2.31 -14.75
N TYR A 64 -4.51 -2.33 -13.63
CA TYR A 64 -4.86 -1.16 -12.83
C TYR A 64 -3.65 -0.62 -12.04
N ILE A 65 -2.66 -1.46 -11.78
CA ILE A 65 -1.44 -1.17 -11.03
C ILE A 65 -0.37 -0.62 -11.98
N LYS A 66 -0.63 0.58 -12.53
CA LYS A 66 0.27 1.29 -13.45
C LYS A 66 0.15 2.80 -13.25
N GLY A 67 1.17 3.53 -13.69
CA GLY A 67 1.18 5.00 -13.70
C GLY A 67 0.81 5.59 -12.33
N LYS A 68 -0.23 6.42 -12.28
CA LYS A 68 -0.67 7.10 -11.03
C LYS A 68 -1.14 6.17 -9.91
N ASN A 69 -1.46 4.91 -10.21
CA ASN A 69 -1.92 3.94 -9.21
C ASN A 69 -0.78 3.03 -8.71
N PHE A 70 0.43 3.17 -9.24
CA PHE A 70 1.56 2.31 -8.88
C PHE A 70 2.00 2.49 -7.41
N TYR A 71 1.72 3.65 -6.78
CA TYR A 71 2.00 3.86 -5.35
C TYR A 71 1.37 2.80 -4.45
N ILE A 72 0.27 2.16 -4.86
CA ILE A 72 -0.36 1.07 -4.10
C ILE A 72 0.66 -0.05 -3.83
N VAL A 73 1.56 -0.33 -4.77
CA VAL A 73 2.64 -1.32 -4.58
C VAL A 73 3.61 -0.89 -3.49
N GLU A 74 3.89 0.41 -3.38
CA GLU A 74 4.75 0.98 -2.32
C GLU A 74 4.07 0.86 -0.96
N GLU A 75 2.77 1.17 -0.87
CA GLU A 75 1.99 0.99 0.36
C GLU A 75 1.91 -0.48 0.80
N CYS A 76 1.72 -1.41 -0.15
CA CYS A 76 1.76 -2.84 0.14
C CYS A 76 3.16 -3.31 0.58
N PHE A 77 4.22 -2.74 0.02
CA PHE A 77 5.59 -3.01 0.45
C PHE A 77 5.80 -2.61 1.91
N PHE A 78 5.44 -1.38 2.30
CA PHE A 78 5.57 -0.92 3.68
C PHE A 78 4.72 -1.75 4.64
N ALA A 79 3.48 -2.03 4.27
CA ALA A 79 2.59 -2.88 5.04
C ALA A 79 3.17 -4.30 5.25
N ALA A 80 3.77 -4.89 4.21
CA ALA A 80 4.43 -6.19 4.32
C ALA A 80 5.67 -6.15 5.22
N CYS A 81 6.47 -5.07 5.17
CA CYS A 81 7.61 -4.88 6.07
C CYS A 81 7.17 -4.76 7.54
N GLU A 82 6.16 -3.94 7.82
CA GLU A 82 5.64 -3.76 9.19
C GLU A 82 5.08 -5.08 9.76
N LEU A 83 4.39 -5.86 8.94
CA LEU A 83 3.83 -7.17 9.31
C LEU A 83 4.84 -8.32 9.27
N GLN A 84 6.11 -8.05 8.96
CA GLN A 84 7.16 -9.06 8.84
C GLN A 84 6.85 -10.14 7.78
N GLN A 85 6.05 -9.81 6.76
CA GLN A 85 5.70 -10.68 5.62
C GLN A 85 6.75 -10.55 4.50
N MET A 86 7.97 -11.08 4.74
CA MET A 86 9.13 -10.81 3.88
C MET A 86 9.03 -11.31 2.44
N GLU A 87 8.30 -12.39 2.19
CA GLU A 87 8.06 -12.88 0.82
C GLU A 87 7.27 -11.86 -0.01
N TRP A 88 6.23 -11.28 0.60
CA TRP A 88 5.44 -10.22 -0.01
C TRP A 88 6.25 -8.93 -0.15
N ALA A 89 7.00 -8.55 0.88
CA ALA A 89 7.88 -7.37 0.81
C ALA A 89 8.90 -7.49 -0.34
N GLN A 90 9.53 -8.66 -0.48
CA GLN A 90 10.46 -8.93 -1.58
C GLN A 90 9.76 -8.89 -2.94
N PHE A 91 8.56 -9.46 -3.06
CA PHE A 91 7.76 -9.44 -4.28
C PHE A 91 7.44 -7.99 -4.72
N PHE A 92 6.93 -7.16 -3.81
CA PHE A 92 6.63 -5.76 -4.14
C PHE A 92 7.88 -4.95 -4.46
N LEU A 93 8.97 -5.18 -3.72
CA LEU A 93 10.26 -4.55 -4.02
C LEU A 93 10.76 -4.90 -5.42
N GLN A 94 10.59 -6.16 -5.86
CA GLN A 94 10.91 -6.56 -7.24
C GLN A 94 10.05 -5.81 -8.26
N MET A 95 8.74 -5.69 -8.04
CA MET A 95 7.86 -4.91 -8.93
C MET A 95 8.33 -3.45 -9.04
N ILE A 96 8.64 -2.81 -7.90
CA ILE A 96 9.10 -1.41 -7.86
C ILE A 96 10.45 -1.26 -8.58
N ARG A 97 11.36 -2.22 -8.43
CA ARG A 97 12.65 -2.24 -9.14
C ARG A 97 12.50 -2.37 -10.65
N LEU A 98 11.52 -3.12 -11.12
CA LEU A 98 11.26 -3.25 -12.55
C LEU A 98 10.69 -1.95 -13.14
N GLU A 99 9.81 -1.26 -12.41
CA GLU A 99 9.22 0.00 -12.85
C GLU A 99 10.22 1.18 -12.73
N HIS A 100 11.11 1.16 -11.73
CA HIS A 100 11.99 2.27 -11.37
C HIS A 100 13.46 1.84 -11.11
N PRO A 101 14.13 1.17 -12.06
CA PRO A 101 15.38 0.43 -11.83
C PRO A 101 16.57 1.25 -11.30
N GLN A 102 16.60 2.56 -11.55
CA GLN A 102 17.71 3.44 -11.16
C GLN A 102 17.26 4.58 -10.23
N SER A 103 16.10 4.45 -9.58
CA SER A 103 15.60 5.49 -8.70
C SER A 103 16.25 5.44 -7.32
N ILE A 104 16.59 6.61 -6.77
CA ILE A 104 16.94 6.77 -5.36
C ILE A 104 15.85 6.18 -4.46
N LYS A 105 14.59 6.19 -4.91
CA LYS A 105 13.48 5.53 -4.22
C LYS A 105 13.76 4.05 -3.98
N VAL A 106 14.24 3.32 -4.98
CA VAL A 106 14.56 1.88 -4.84
C VAL A 106 15.65 1.65 -3.80
N MET A 107 16.67 2.50 -3.75
CA MET A 107 17.73 2.39 -2.73
C MET A 107 17.16 2.58 -1.32
N ARG A 108 16.26 3.56 -1.13
CA ARG A 108 15.59 3.77 0.16
C ARG A 108 14.72 2.59 0.57
N LEU A 109 13.99 2.00 -0.38
CA LEU A 109 13.15 0.84 -0.11
C LEU A 109 13.98 -0.42 0.17
N LEU A 110 15.16 -0.57 -0.46
CA LEU A 110 16.12 -1.61 -0.11
C LEU A 110 16.59 -1.48 1.34
N ALA A 111 16.92 -0.26 1.79
CA ALA A 111 17.30 -0.01 3.17
C ALA A 111 16.17 -0.43 4.14
N VAL A 112 14.93 -0.02 3.87
CA VAL A 112 13.75 -0.41 4.67
C VAL A 112 13.55 -1.93 4.69
N PHE A 113 13.73 -2.60 3.55
CA PHE A 113 13.62 -4.06 3.47
C PHE A 113 14.69 -4.76 4.32
N HIS A 114 15.94 -4.29 4.26
CA HIS A 114 17.02 -4.87 5.06
C HIS A 114 16.87 -4.57 6.55
N GLU A 115 16.41 -3.37 6.92
CA GLU A 115 16.05 -3.02 8.29
C GLU A 115 14.93 -3.93 8.82
N ALA A 116 13.88 -4.15 8.04
CA ALA A 116 12.77 -5.04 8.42
C ALA A 116 13.25 -6.48 8.66
N LYS A 117 14.28 -6.95 7.93
CA LYS A 117 14.93 -8.25 8.14
C LYS A 117 15.92 -8.29 9.31
N GLY A 118 16.22 -7.15 9.93
CA GLY A 118 17.28 -7.02 10.94
C GLY A 118 18.70 -7.01 10.37
N GLU A 119 18.86 -6.84 9.05
CA GLU A 119 20.15 -6.84 8.35
C GLU A 119 20.74 -5.42 8.29
N MET A 120 21.04 -4.82 9.46
CA MET A 120 21.43 -3.40 9.58
C MET A 120 22.65 -3.01 8.73
N ASP A 121 23.64 -3.89 8.59
CA ASP A 121 24.84 -3.63 7.78
C ASP A 121 24.52 -3.42 6.30
N LYS A 122 23.42 -4.00 5.80
CA LYS A 122 22.96 -3.83 4.43
C LYS A 122 21.97 -2.68 4.26
N ALA A 123 21.43 -2.17 5.37
CA ALA A 123 20.51 -1.04 5.37
C ALA A 123 21.22 0.31 5.29
N GLN A 124 22.50 0.37 5.71
CA GLN A 124 23.38 1.54 5.68
C GLN A 124 24.01 1.78 4.30
#